data_AF-A0A1R4EHR3-F1
#
_entry.id   AF-A0A1R4EHR3-F1
#
_cell.length_a   1.000
_cell.length_b   1.000
_cell.length_c   1.000
_cell.angle_alpha   90.00
_cell.angle_beta   90.00
_cell.angle_gamma   90.00
#
_symmetry.space_group_name_H-M   'P 1'
#
loop_
_entity.id
_entity.type
_entity.pdbx_description
1 polymer ?
#
loop_
_entity_poly.entity_id
_entity_poly.type
_entity_poly.pdbx_seq_one_letter_code
_entity_poly.pdbx_strand_id
1 'polypeptide(L)'
;MADWVGRCGVALEPLVSRLHELLLSEPILHADETPVSIMKNHVKVGSKSLKKGYVWAYLTPQHSALKAVVYDFAESRRNEHPKAFLDKWRGKLVCDDYSGYKFLFHQGVTEIGCLAHARRKFHELHITGQSIVSIEALTLFRQLYAVEREIDERFEKNTPPTPRDPQIVRQIRQEKAKPIADKLHQWLQEKRQLTTKNASISKAIDYCLKRWQALTQYLDDGRLPIDNNWAENQMRPWALGRKNWLFAGSLRSGQRAANIMSIIQSARLNGLDVSAYLTDVLRRLPTQESLDELLPHRWVPPQ
;
A
#
# COMPACT_ATOMS: atom_id res chain seq x y z
N MET A 1 -19.22 -2.91 -25.44
CA MET A 1 -18.76 -2.57 -24.06
C MET A 1 -17.27 -2.87 -23.87
N ALA A 2 -16.78 -4.07 -24.16
CA ALA A 2 -15.34 -4.40 -24.02
C ALA A 2 -14.39 -3.54 -24.90
N ASP A 3 -14.82 -3.16 -26.11
CA ASP A 3 -14.03 -2.30 -27.00
C ASP A 3 -13.87 -0.87 -26.43
N TRP A 4 -14.97 -0.28 -25.92
CA TRP A 4 -14.94 1.04 -25.27
C TRP A 4 -14.08 1.07 -24.01
N VAL A 5 -14.16 0.06 -23.15
CA VAL A 5 -13.26 -0.07 -21.97
C VAL A 5 -11.81 -0.20 -22.43
N GLY A 6 -11.56 -0.94 -23.52
CA GLY A 6 -10.24 -1.06 -24.12
C GLY A 6 -9.68 0.27 -24.62
N ARG A 7 -10.50 1.07 -25.31
CA ARG A 7 -10.13 2.40 -25.81
C ARG A 7 -9.89 3.40 -24.68
N CYS A 8 -10.74 3.44 -23.66
CA CYS A 8 -10.53 4.31 -22.50
C CYS A 8 -9.23 3.97 -21.76
N GLY A 9 -8.90 2.68 -21.59
CA GLY A 9 -7.66 2.28 -20.91
C GLY A 9 -6.38 2.66 -21.65
N VAL A 10 -6.42 2.72 -22.99
CA VAL A 10 -5.33 3.25 -23.82
C VAL A 10 -5.31 4.78 -23.75
N ALA A 11 -6.48 5.42 -23.88
CA ALA A 11 -6.58 6.87 -23.84
C ALA A 11 -6.01 7.45 -22.54
N LEU A 12 -6.26 6.80 -21.39
CA LEU A 12 -5.79 7.25 -20.07
C LEU A 12 -4.31 6.97 -19.79
N GLU A 13 -3.62 6.20 -20.63
CA GLU A 13 -2.22 5.81 -20.39
C GLU A 13 -1.27 7.01 -20.18
N PRO A 14 -1.31 8.10 -20.97
CA PRO A 14 -0.45 9.26 -20.74
C PRO A 14 -0.66 9.91 -19.37
N LEU A 15 -1.91 9.93 -18.88
CA LEU A 15 -2.25 10.51 -17.58
C LEU A 15 -1.74 9.61 -16.43
N VAL A 16 -1.78 8.29 -16.61
CA VAL A 16 -1.23 7.32 -15.65
C VAL A 16 0.30 7.40 -15.63
N SER A 17 0.96 7.50 -16.78
CA SER A 17 2.40 7.71 -16.87
C SER A 17 2.80 9.00 -16.15
N ARG A 18 2.05 10.09 -16.32
CA ARG A 18 2.31 11.33 -15.61
C ARG A 18 2.11 11.20 -14.09
N LEU A 19 1.08 10.48 -13.64
CA LEU A 19 0.90 10.16 -12.21
C LEU A 19 2.07 9.33 -11.67
N HIS A 20 2.57 8.36 -12.45
CA HIS A 20 3.72 7.54 -12.06
C HIS A 20 4.97 8.38 -11.85
N GLU A 21 5.27 9.32 -12.76
CA GLU A 21 6.39 10.26 -12.60
C GLU A 21 6.29 11.07 -11.30
N LEU A 22 5.11 11.64 -11.02
CA LEU A 22 4.88 12.41 -9.80
C LEU A 22 5.00 11.54 -8.55
N LEU A 23 4.49 10.30 -8.61
CA LEU A 23 4.59 9.34 -7.52
C LEU A 23 6.05 9.00 -7.23
N LEU A 24 6.90 8.85 -8.25
CA LEU A 24 8.35 8.67 -8.07
C LEU A 24 9.09 9.95 -7.63
N SER A 25 8.43 11.12 -7.57
CA SER A 25 9.02 12.32 -6.96
C SER A 25 8.81 12.37 -5.44
N GLU A 26 7.88 11.57 -4.91
CA GLU A 26 7.54 11.57 -3.48
C GLU A 26 8.60 10.83 -2.65
N PRO A 27 8.89 11.31 -1.43
CA PRO A 27 9.94 10.73 -0.58
C PRO A 27 9.50 9.42 0.10
N ILE A 28 8.20 9.18 0.21
CA ILE A 28 7.61 8.04 0.90
C ILE A 28 6.56 7.44 -0.01
N LEU A 29 6.61 6.13 -0.20
CA LEU A 29 5.62 5.39 -0.96
C LEU A 29 5.18 4.16 -0.18
N HIS A 30 3.95 3.75 -0.42
CA HIS A 30 3.47 2.43 -0.06
C HIS A 30 3.56 1.49 -1.26
N ALA A 31 3.73 0.20 -0.99
CA ALA A 31 3.53 -0.86 -1.98
C ALA A 31 2.74 -2.03 -1.40
N ASP A 32 1.86 -2.61 -2.21
CA ASP A 32 1.16 -3.88 -1.91
C ASP A 32 0.82 -4.60 -3.22
N GLU A 33 0.55 -5.90 -3.15
CA GLU A 33 0.21 -6.68 -4.33
C GLU A 33 -0.81 -7.77 -4.06
N THR A 34 -1.69 -8.00 -5.05
CA THR A 34 -2.75 -9.01 -4.95
C THR A 34 -2.77 -9.90 -6.18
N PRO A 35 -3.03 -11.21 -6.04
CA PRO A 35 -3.16 -12.07 -7.19
C PRO A 35 -4.46 -11.78 -7.97
N VAL A 36 -4.39 -11.96 -9.28
CA VAL A 36 -5.53 -11.89 -10.22
C VAL A 36 -5.45 -13.04 -11.23
N SER A 37 -6.57 -13.40 -11.83
CA SER A 37 -6.62 -14.45 -12.86
C SER A 37 -6.47 -13.84 -14.26
N ILE A 38 -5.58 -14.41 -15.08
CA ILE A 38 -5.38 -14.05 -16.49
C ILE A 38 -5.69 -15.28 -17.35
N MET A 39 -6.33 -15.11 -18.50
CA MET A 39 -6.49 -16.18 -19.49
C MET A 39 -5.13 -16.51 -20.13
N LYS A 40 -4.77 -17.81 -20.24
CA LYS A 40 -3.59 -18.18 -21.03
C LYS A 40 -3.88 -17.95 -22.52
N ASN A 41 -2.95 -17.31 -23.21
CA ASN A 41 -2.94 -17.37 -24.67
C ASN A 41 -2.57 -18.81 -25.09
N HIS A 42 -3.23 -19.34 -26.11
CA HIS A 42 -3.10 -20.73 -26.61
C HIS A 42 -3.80 -21.81 -25.77
N VAL A 43 -5.12 -21.67 -25.58
CA VAL A 43 -5.94 -22.81 -25.17
C VAL A 43 -6.82 -23.22 -26.35
N LYS A 44 -6.90 -24.54 -26.63
CA LYS A 44 -7.83 -25.11 -27.60
C LYS A 44 -9.23 -24.54 -27.39
N VAL A 45 -9.95 -24.29 -28.48
CA VAL A 45 -11.36 -23.89 -28.46
C VAL A 45 -12.12 -24.84 -27.52
N GLY A 46 -12.69 -24.30 -26.44
CA GLY A 46 -13.45 -25.07 -25.44
C GLY A 46 -12.76 -25.31 -24.09
N SER A 47 -11.48 -24.95 -23.90
CA SER A 47 -10.82 -25.03 -22.59
C SER A 47 -10.40 -23.64 -22.09
N LYS A 48 -10.74 -23.31 -20.84
CA LYS A 48 -10.30 -22.09 -20.14
C LYS A 48 -9.17 -22.47 -19.21
N SER A 49 -7.91 -22.31 -19.64
CA SER A 49 -6.78 -22.41 -18.73
C SER A 49 -6.37 -21.02 -18.24
N LEU A 50 -6.38 -20.84 -16.92
CA LEU A 50 -6.02 -19.58 -16.27
C LEU A 50 -4.55 -19.62 -15.83
N LYS A 51 -3.87 -18.48 -15.92
CA LYS A 51 -2.56 -18.20 -15.31
C LYS A 51 -2.78 -17.18 -14.18
N LYS A 52 -1.95 -17.28 -13.14
CA LYS A 52 -1.94 -16.33 -12.04
C LYS A 52 -1.13 -15.09 -12.44
N GLY A 53 -1.79 -13.94 -12.51
CA GLY A 53 -1.20 -12.61 -12.59
C GLY A 53 -1.22 -11.90 -11.25
N TYR A 54 -0.67 -10.69 -11.21
CA TYR A 54 -0.66 -9.84 -10.04
C TYR A 54 -0.97 -8.39 -10.42
N VAL A 55 -1.67 -7.71 -9.54
CA VAL A 55 -1.75 -6.25 -9.55
C VAL A 55 -0.91 -5.75 -8.40
N TRP A 56 0.01 -4.84 -8.70
CA TRP A 56 0.82 -4.11 -7.75
C TRP A 56 0.22 -2.73 -7.58
N ALA A 57 0.09 -2.24 -6.36
CA ALA A 57 -0.28 -0.86 -6.08
C ALA A 57 0.90 -0.11 -5.51
N TYR A 58 1.15 1.08 -6.04
CA TYR A 58 2.06 2.06 -5.49
C TYR A 58 1.27 3.32 -5.22
N LEU A 59 1.45 3.91 -4.06
CA LEU A 59 0.64 5.04 -3.62
C LEU A 59 1.35 5.90 -2.60
N THR A 60 0.95 7.16 -2.55
CA THR A 60 1.42 8.09 -1.53
C THR A 60 0.78 7.80 -0.16
N PRO A 61 1.43 8.20 0.95
CA PRO A 61 0.84 8.14 2.27
C PRO A 61 -0.48 8.92 2.33
N GLN A 62 -1.39 8.48 3.19
CA GLN A 62 -2.72 9.08 3.38
C GLN A 62 -2.70 10.60 3.59
N HIS A 63 -1.65 11.11 4.27
CA HIS A 63 -1.48 12.52 4.60
C HIS A 63 -0.52 13.27 3.67
N SER A 64 -0.11 12.68 2.54
CA SER A 64 0.64 13.44 1.53
C SER A 64 -0.27 14.45 0.83
N ALA A 65 0.34 15.55 0.37
CA ALA A 65 -0.32 16.54 -0.47
C ALA A 65 -0.74 15.93 -1.81
N LEU A 66 0.12 15.10 -2.42
CA LEU A 66 -0.25 14.30 -3.57
C LEU A 66 -1.03 13.08 -3.08
N LYS A 67 -2.30 12.95 -3.48
CA LYS A 67 -3.12 11.76 -3.22
C LYS A 67 -3.26 10.95 -4.50
N ALA A 68 -2.42 9.93 -4.67
CA ALA A 68 -2.39 9.14 -5.89
C ALA A 68 -2.14 7.66 -5.60
N VAL A 69 -2.72 6.82 -6.46
CA VAL A 69 -2.41 5.39 -6.56
C VAL A 69 -2.23 5.02 -8.02
N VAL A 70 -1.16 4.31 -8.32
CA VAL A 70 -0.88 3.72 -9.61
C VAL A 70 -0.85 2.20 -9.44
N TYR A 71 -1.67 1.52 -10.23
CA TYR A 71 -1.68 0.08 -10.32
C TYR A 71 -0.85 -0.37 -11.51
N ASP A 72 0.05 -1.33 -11.28
CA ASP A 72 0.80 -2.01 -12.32
C ASP A 72 0.32 -3.47 -12.43
N PHE A 73 -0.11 -3.87 -13.63
CA PHE A 73 -0.63 -5.20 -13.89
C PHE A 73 0.46 -6.08 -14.50
N ALA A 74 0.85 -7.10 -13.75
CA ALA A 74 1.97 -7.97 -14.07
C ALA A 74 1.54 -9.42 -14.27
N GLU A 75 2.32 -10.16 -15.04
CA GLU A 75 2.08 -11.59 -15.28
C GLU A 75 2.66 -12.51 -14.19
N SER A 76 3.37 -11.96 -13.21
CA SER A 76 4.01 -12.71 -12.13
C SER A 76 4.16 -11.85 -10.86
N ARG A 77 4.50 -12.48 -9.73
CA ARG A 77 4.84 -11.78 -8.47
C ARG A 77 6.34 -11.49 -8.36
N ARG A 78 7.11 -11.66 -9.44
CA ARG A 78 8.58 -11.59 -9.37
C ARG A 78 9.03 -10.17 -9.05
N ASN A 79 10.22 -10.06 -8.46
CA ASN A 79 10.86 -8.79 -8.13
C ASN A 79 11.17 -7.90 -9.34
N GLU A 80 11.12 -8.45 -10.56
CA GLU A 80 11.30 -7.70 -11.81
C GLU A 80 10.28 -6.56 -11.98
N HIS A 81 9.05 -6.72 -11.47
CA HIS A 81 7.98 -5.72 -11.59
C HIS A 81 8.22 -4.51 -10.68
N PRO A 82 8.38 -4.66 -9.34
CA PRO A 82 8.78 -3.52 -8.50
C PRO A 82 10.14 -2.94 -8.89
N LYS A 83 11.04 -3.74 -9.48
CA LYS A 83 12.30 -3.22 -10.02
C LYS A 83 12.08 -2.28 -11.19
N ALA A 84 11.24 -2.66 -12.14
CA ALA A 84 10.92 -1.84 -13.30
C ALA A 84 10.13 -0.59 -12.90
N PHE A 85 9.17 -0.72 -11.97
CA PHE A 85 8.31 0.38 -11.55
C PHE A 85 9.04 1.44 -10.73
N LEU A 86 9.87 1.02 -9.77
CA LEU A 86 10.58 1.93 -8.86
C LEU A 86 11.97 2.31 -9.36
N ASP A 87 12.53 1.61 -10.36
CA ASP A 87 13.80 1.90 -11.04
C ASP A 87 14.88 2.59 -10.18
N LYS A 88 15.07 3.90 -10.38
CA LYS A 88 16.08 4.75 -9.71
C LYS A 88 15.57 5.45 -8.45
N TRP A 89 14.33 5.25 -8.06
CA TRP A 89 13.76 5.87 -6.87
C TRP A 89 14.42 5.36 -5.60
N ARG A 90 14.80 6.27 -4.69
CA ARG A 90 15.51 5.98 -3.44
C ARG A 90 14.86 6.73 -2.27
N GLY A 91 13.62 6.36 -1.96
CA GLY A 91 12.89 6.90 -0.80
C GLY A 91 12.63 5.85 0.28
N LYS A 92 11.55 6.05 1.04
CA LYS A 92 11.10 5.17 2.12
C LYS A 92 9.89 4.37 1.66
N LEU A 93 10.03 3.04 1.58
CA LEU A 93 8.98 2.16 1.11
C LEU A 93 8.26 1.49 2.29
N VAL A 94 6.98 1.79 2.44
CA VAL A 94 6.09 1.12 3.39
C VAL A 94 5.51 -0.12 2.72
N CYS A 95 5.87 -1.30 3.24
CA CYS A 95 5.39 -2.57 2.71
C CYS A 95 5.30 -3.65 3.79
N ASP A 96 4.79 -4.82 3.43
CA ASP A 96 4.88 -6.02 4.27
C ASP A 96 6.31 -6.63 4.25
N ASP A 97 6.50 -7.89 4.65
CA ASP A 97 7.80 -8.58 4.56
C ASP A 97 7.94 -9.39 3.26
N TYR A 98 7.30 -8.96 2.17
CA TYR A 98 7.41 -9.69 0.94
C TYR A 98 8.83 -9.64 0.39
N SER A 99 9.42 -10.82 0.13
CA SER A 99 10.79 -10.94 -0.36
C SER A 99 11.02 -10.27 -1.71
N GLY A 100 9.96 -10.03 -2.48
CA GLY A 100 10.03 -9.33 -3.77
C GLY A 100 10.54 -7.90 -3.67
N TYR A 101 10.43 -7.24 -2.51
CA TYR A 101 10.92 -5.87 -2.32
C TYR A 101 12.36 -5.80 -1.79
N LYS A 102 12.91 -6.89 -1.22
CA LYS A 102 14.19 -6.85 -0.48
C LYS A 102 15.39 -6.35 -1.28
N PHE A 103 15.39 -6.58 -2.59
CA PHE A 103 16.46 -6.07 -3.47
C PHE A 103 16.53 -4.54 -3.49
N LEU A 104 15.40 -3.84 -3.32
CA LEU A 104 15.35 -2.37 -3.28
C LEU A 104 16.12 -1.84 -2.07
N PHE A 105 16.03 -2.54 -0.94
CA PHE A 105 16.67 -2.13 0.30
C PHE A 105 18.19 -2.23 0.20
N HIS A 106 18.70 -3.23 -0.52
CA HIS A 106 20.12 -3.34 -0.86
C HIS A 106 20.60 -2.25 -1.84
N GLN A 107 19.69 -1.55 -2.52
CA GLN A 107 20.00 -0.49 -3.48
C GLN A 107 19.82 0.93 -2.91
N GLY A 108 19.49 1.06 -1.63
CA GLY A 108 19.36 2.35 -0.94
C GLY A 108 17.93 2.82 -0.67
N VAL A 109 16.90 2.02 -1.01
CA VAL A 109 15.54 2.28 -0.52
C VAL A 109 15.49 1.94 0.97
N THR A 110 14.84 2.79 1.75
CA THR A 110 14.69 2.56 3.19
C THR A 110 13.42 1.74 3.45
N GLU A 111 13.57 0.57 4.07
CA GLU A 111 12.44 -0.30 4.44
C GLU A 111 11.67 0.26 5.63
N ILE A 112 10.36 0.46 5.47
CA ILE A 112 9.42 0.79 6.54
C ILE A 112 8.47 -0.40 6.75
N GLY A 113 8.59 -1.05 7.90
CA GLY A 113 7.89 -2.29 8.20
C GLY A 113 6.46 -2.07 8.67
N CYS A 114 5.55 -2.94 8.25
CA CYS A 114 4.15 -2.90 8.68
C CYS A 114 3.91 -3.52 10.07
N LEU A 115 3.59 -2.70 11.09
CA LEU A 115 3.24 -3.20 12.44
C LEU A 115 1.96 -4.05 12.47
N ALA A 116 1.00 -3.80 11.57
CA ALA A 116 -0.22 -4.59 11.50
C ALA A 116 0.09 -6.07 11.20
N HIS A 117 1.06 -6.33 10.32
CA HIS A 117 1.52 -7.69 10.02
C HIS A 117 2.28 -8.33 11.18
N ALA A 118 3.10 -7.56 11.91
CA ALA A 118 3.76 -8.03 13.13
C ALA A 118 2.72 -8.43 14.19
N ARG A 119 1.75 -7.56 14.46
CA ARG A 119 0.64 -7.80 15.40
C ARG A 119 -0.20 -9.00 15.02
N ARG A 120 -0.52 -9.18 13.72
CA ARG A 120 -1.35 -10.27 13.21
C ARG A 120 -0.79 -11.65 13.59
N LYS A 121 0.55 -11.81 13.60
CA LYS A 121 1.19 -13.06 14.01
C LYS A 121 0.90 -13.43 15.47
N PHE A 122 0.90 -12.47 16.39
CA PHE A 122 0.54 -12.72 17.79
C PHE A 122 -0.96 -12.94 17.96
N HIS A 123 -1.78 -12.22 17.18
CA HIS A 123 -3.22 -12.37 17.19
C HIS A 123 -3.66 -13.76 16.74
N GLU A 124 -3.07 -14.30 15.67
CA GLU A 124 -3.31 -15.67 15.19
C GLU A 124 -3.03 -16.70 16.29
N LEU A 125 -1.93 -16.55 17.03
CA LEU A 125 -1.61 -17.43 18.17
C LEU A 125 -2.64 -17.33 19.31
N HIS A 126 -3.19 -16.14 19.54
CA HIS A 126 -4.19 -15.93 20.58
C HIS A 126 -5.52 -16.60 20.20
N ILE A 127 -6.06 -16.33 19.00
CA ILE A 127 -7.36 -16.86 18.59
C ILE A 127 -7.35 -18.38 18.35
N THR A 128 -6.17 -18.95 18.07
CA THR A 128 -6.00 -20.40 17.92
C THR A 128 -5.67 -21.11 19.24
N GLY A 129 -5.54 -20.36 20.35
CA GLY A 129 -5.17 -20.92 21.66
C GLY A 129 -3.73 -21.45 21.74
N GLN A 130 -2.89 -21.14 20.75
CA GLN A 130 -1.51 -21.65 20.66
C GLN A 130 -0.54 -20.95 21.61
N SER A 131 -0.88 -19.77 22.13
CA SER A 131 -0.06 -19.11 23.13
C SER A 131 -0.88 -18.10 23.95
N ILE A 132 -0.95 -18.28 25.27
CA ILE A 132 -1.54 -17.28 26.17
C ILE A 132 -0.62 -16.06 26.35
N VAL A 133 0.69 -16.29 26.25
CA VAL A 133 1.74 -15.25 26.39
C VAL A 133 1.64 -14.21 25.27
N SER A 134 1.02 -14.53 24.12
CA SER A 134 0.81 -13.56 23.04
C SER A 134 -0.09 -12.38 23.44
N ILE A 135 -0.90 -12.50 24.50
CA ILE A 135 -1.76 -11.43 25.03
C ILE A 135 -0.93 -10.25 25.54
N GLU A 136 0.22 -10.50 26.16
CA GLU A 136 1.12 -9.45 26.66
C GLU A 136 1.63 -8.60 25.49
N ALA A 137 2.10 -9.23 24.40
CA ALA A 137 2.52 -8.54 23.18
C ALA A 137 1.36 -7.76 22.54
N LEU A 138 0.17 -8.37 22.43
CA LEU A 138 -1.02 -7.71 21.88
C LEU A 138 -1.43 -6.47 22.69
N THR A 139 -1.21 -6.48 24.01
CA THR A 139 -1.46 -5.33 24.88
C THR A 139 -0.50 -4.18 24.53
N LEU A 140 0.78 -4.46 24.33
CA LEU A 140 1.76 -3.45 23.93
C LEU A 140 1.47 -2.90 22.52
N PHE A 141 1.14 -3.76 21.55
CA PHE A 141 0.68 -3.30 20.22
C PHE A 141 -0.54 -2.40 20.33
N ARG A 142 -1.53 -2.76 21.17
CA ARG A 142 -2.72 -1.92 21.39
C ARG A 142 -2.35 -0.54 21.92
N GLN A 143 -1.39 -0.44 22.82
CA GLN A 143 -0.91 0.85 23.35
C GLN A 143 -0.23 1.68 22.25
N LEU A 144 0.60 1.08 21.39
CA LEU A 144 1.19 1.79 20.24
C LEU A 144 0.12 2.37 19.31
N TYR A 145 -0.90 1.58 18.96
CA TYR A 145 -2.02 2.05 18.16
C TYR A 145 -2.91 3.07 18.90
N ALA A 146 -2.92 3.07 20.24
CA ALA A 146 -3.62 4.11 20.98
C ALA A 146 -2.94 5.48 20.84
N VAL A 147 -1.60 5.52 20.79
CA VAL A 147 -0.85 6.75 20.51
C VAL A 147 -1.16 7.28 19.12
N GLU A 148 -1.19 6.41 18.09
CA GLU A 148 -1.57 6.85 16.74
C GLU A 148 -3.00 7.40 16.68
N ARG A 149 -3.96 6.78 17.39
CA ARG A 149 -5.33 7.33 17.49
C ARG A 149 -5.39 8.68 18.18
N GLU A 150 -4.58 8.90 19.21
CA GLU A 150 -4.49 10.21 19.88
C GLU A 150 -3.96 11.29 18.90
N ILE A 151 -2.99 10.93 18.06
CA ILE A 151 -2.48 11.82 17.01
C ILE A 151 -3.58 12.13 15.99
N ASP A 152 -4.30 11.12 15.52
CA ASP A 152 -5.42 11.32 14.58
C ASP A 152 -6.54 12.18 15.22
N GLU A 153 -6.82 12.01 16.51
CA GLU A 153 -7.78 12.84 17.25
C GLU A 153 -7.35 14.30 17.33
N ARG A 154 -6.06 14.55 17.50
CA ARG A 154 -5.48 15.90 17.56
C ARG A 154 -5.54 16.64 16.23
N PHE A 155 -5.40 15.95 15.10
CA PHE A 155 -5.25 16.59 13.79
C PHE A 155 -6.43 16.39 12.84
N GLU A 156 -7.07 15.23 12.84
CA GLU A 156 -8.08 14.87 11.83
C GLU A 156 -9.50 14.95 12.36
N LYS A 157 -9.68 14.67 13.65
CA LYS A 157 -11.00 14.66 14.30
C LYS A 157 -11.24 15.90 15.16
N ASN A 158 -10.28 16.81 15.24
CA ASN A 158 -10.50 18.12 15.86
C ASN A 158 -11.40 18.98 14.97
N THR A 159 -12.06 19.96 15.59
CA THR A 159 -12.95 20.90 14.89
C THR A 159 -12.41 22.32 15.09
N PRO A 160 -11.94 23.00 14.02
CA PRO A 160 -11.75 22.49 12.66
C PRO A 160 -10.58 21.51 12.53
N PRO A 161 -10.59 20.60 11.52
CA PRO A 161 -9.45 19.74 11.23
C PRO A 161 -8.20 20.55 10.91
N THR A 162 -7.03 20.07 11.34
CA THR A 162 -5.74 20.74 11.11
C THR A 162 -4.77 19.81 10.37
N PRO A 163 -3.96 20.33 9.42
CA PRO A 163 -2.93 19.52 8.78
C PRO A 163 -2.00 18.87 9.80
N ARG A 164 -1.67 17.60 9.57
CA ARG A 164 -0.77 16.82 10.42
C ARG A 164 0.65 17.40 10.36
N ASP A 165 1.15 17.91 11.47
CA ASP A 165 2.51 18.45 11.59
C ASP A 165 3.50 17.30 11.91
N PRO A 166 4.45 16.97 11.00
CA PRO A 166 5.38 15.87 11.20
C PRO A 166 6.28 15.99 12.44
N GLN A 167 6.66 17.20 12.83
CA GLN A 167 7.52 17.46 13.98
C GLN A 167 6.75 17.19 15.27
N ILE A 168 5.50 17.65 15.37
CA ILE A 168 4.62 17.37 16.51
C ILE A 168 4.32 15.87 16.61
N VAL A 169 4.01 15.22 15.49
CA VAL A 169 3.77 13.77 15.45
C VAL A 169 4.99 13.01 15.95
N ARG A 170 6.18 13.37 15.47
CA ARG A 170 7.44 12.78 15.93
C ARG A 170 7.63 12.99 17.43
N GLN A 171 7.40 14.19 17.95
CA GLN A 171 7.52 14.48 19.38
C GLN A 171 6.60 13.58 20.21
N ILE A 172 5.31 13.49 19.86
CA ILE A 172 4.34 12.62 20.56
C ILE A 172 4.81 11.16 20.52
N ARG A 173 5.30 10.68 19.37
CA ARG A 173 5.82 9.32 19.24
C ARG A 173 7.06 9.08 20.11
N GLN A 174 7.98 10.03 20.19
CA GLN A 174 9.17 9.93 21.05
C GLN A 174 8.79 9.94 22.55
N GLU A 175 7.83 10.77 22.95
CA GLU A 175 7.39 10.85 24.35
C GLU A 175 6.56 9.64 24.79
N LYS A 176 5.66 9.16 23.93
CA LYS A 176 4.64 8.16 24.30
C LYS A 176 4.86 6.79 23.67
N ALA A 177 5.08 6.71 22.37
CA ALA A 177 5.18 5.44 21.66
C ALA A 177 6.55 4.75 21.84
N LYS A 178 7.64 5.51 21.88
CA LYS A 178 9.01 4.99 21.99
C LYS A 178 9.23 4.18 23.27
N PRO A 179 8.82 4.61 24.48
CA PRO A 179 8.91 3.78 25.69
C PRO A 179 8.13 2.45 25.58
N ILE A 180 6.96 2.47 24.93
CA ILE A 180 6.14 1.27 24.69
C ILE A 180 6.85 0.32 23.72
N ALA A 181 7.44 0.86 22.64
CA ALA A 181 8.20 0.10 21.67
C ALA A 181 9.43 -0.55 22.33
N ASP A 182 10.15 0.19 23.17
CA ASP A 182 11.32 -0.35 23.89
C ASP A 182 10.93 -1.47 24.85
N LYS A 183 9.81 -1.31 25.58
CA LYS A 183 9.26 -2.37 26.42
C LYS A 183 8.87 -3.61 25.59
N LEU A 184 8.28 -3.42 24.40
CA LEU A 184 7.97 -4.51 23.48
C LEU A 184 9.25 -5.19 22.99
N HIS A 185 10.30 -4.43 22.67
CA HIS A 185 11.57 -5.00 22.22
C HIS A 185 12.22 -5.86 23.30
N GLN A 186 12.29 -5.34 24.53
CA GLN A 186 12.81 -6.06 25.68
C GLN A 186 12.02 -7.34 25.92
N TRP A 187 10.68 -7.24 25.92
CA TRP A 187 9.80 -8.40 26.07
C TRP A 187 10.07 -9.46 24.99
N LEU A 188 10.24 -9.06 23.72
CA LEU A 188 10.55 -9.98 22.63
C LEU A 188 11.88 -10.70 22.87
N GLN A 189 12.92 -9.98 23.31
CA GLN A 189 14.23 -10.55 23.60
C GLN A 189 14.18 -11.55 24.77
N GLU A 190 13.53 -11.18 25.87
CA GLU A 190 13.37 -12.03 27.06
C GLU A 190 12.58 -13.30 26.74
N LYS A 191 11.39 -13.17 26.13
CA LYS A 191 10.58 -14.34 25.76
C LYS A 191 11.30 -15.23 24.77
N ARG A 192 12.14 -14.67 23.88
CA ARG A 192 12.91 -15.49 22.94
C ARG A 192 13.89 -16.44 23.62
N GLN A 193 14.48 -16.02 24.74
CA GLN A 193 15.40 -16.86 25.53
C GLN A 193 14.66 -18.00 26.24
N LEU A 194 13.38 -17.80 26.56
CA LEU A 194 12.54 -18.76 27.27
C LEU A 194 11.80 -19.73 26.34
N THR A 195 11.85 -19.54 25.01
CA THR A 195 11.12 -20.37 24.05
C THR A 195 12.04 -21.20 23.16
N THR A 196 11.62 -22.43 22.88
CA THR A 196 12.34 -23.30 21.94
C THR A 196 12.22 -22.80 20.51
N LYS A 197 13.18 -23.13 19.64
CA LYS A 197 13.18 -22.71 18.23
C LYS A 197 11.91 -23.13 17.47
N ASN A 198 11.28 -24.24 17.85
CA ASN A 198 10.13 -24.81 17.15
C ASN A 198 8.77 -24.31 17.67
N ALA A 199 8.74 -23.56 18.78
CA ALA A 199 7.49 -23.01 19.30
C ALA A 199 6.87 -22.01 18.31
N SER A 200 5.54 -22.06 18.18
CA SER A 200 4.78 -21.18 17.28
C SER A 200 5.02 -19.69 17.60
N ILE A 201 5.10 -19.34 18.88
CA ILE A 201 5.43 -17.98 19.35
C ILE A 201 6.84 -17.54 18.96
N SER A 202 7.82 -18.44 18.91
CA SER A 202 9.20 -18.10 18.51
C SER A 202 9.25 -17.55 17.08
N LYS A 203 8.40 -18.05 16.18
CA LYS A 203 8.31 -17.52 14.79
C LYS A 203 7.78 -16.08 14.76
N ALA A 204 6.81 -15.75 15.61
CA ALA A 204 6.27 -14.38 15.71
C ALA A 204 7.29 -13.42 16.34
N ILE A 205 8.01 -13.88 17.36
CA ILE A 205 9.08 -13.13 18.01
C ILE A 205 10.24 -12.88 17.04
N ASP A 206 10.74 -13.95 16.39
CA ASP A 206 11.85 -13.86 15.44
C ASP A 206 11.53 -12.93 14.26
N TYR A 207 10.27 -12.90 13.81
CA TYR A 207 9.83 -11.95 12.79
C TYR A 207 10.03 -10.50 13.24
N CYS A 208 9.62 -10.16 14.47
CA CYS A 208 9.74 -8.80 14.99
C CYS A 208 11.20 -8.43 15.24
N LEU A 209 11.98 -9.30 15.88
CA LEU A 209 13.39 -9.03 16.20
C LEU A 209 14.22 -8.81 14.93
N LYS A 210 14.04 -9.63 13.89
CA LYS A 210 14.77 -9.50 12.62
C LYS A 210 14.45 -8.20 11.86
N ARG A 211 13.26 -7.64 12.07
CA ARG A 211 12.76 -6.45 11.37
C ARG A 211 12.59 -5.26 12.29
N TRP A 212 13.19 -5.28 13.49
CA TRP A 212 12.89 -4.31 14.52
C TRP A 212 13.17 -2.87 14.09
N GLN A 213 14.28 -2.67 13.37
CA GLN A 213 14.62 -1.37 12.78
C GLN A 213 13.54 -0.90 11.81
N ALA A 214 13.16 -1.73 10.83
CA ALA A 214 12.12 -1.39 9.86
C ALA A 214 10.77 -1.10 10.54
N LEU A 215 10.41 -1.88 11.56
CA LEU A 215 9.17 -1.70 12.33
C LEU A 215 9.17 -0.43 13.18
N THR A 216 10.32 0.10 13.60
CA THR A 216 10.38 1.27 14.50
C THR A 216 10.74 2.58 13.83
N GLN A 217 11.14 2.60 12.55
CA GLN A 217 11.47 3.83 11.82
C GLN A 217 10.38 4.91 11.86
N TYR A 218 9.11 4.52 11.92
CA TYR A 218 7.99 5.47 11.98
C TYR A 218 8.01 6.35 13.23
N LEU A 219 8.68 5.91 14.31
CA LEU A 219 8.83 6.69 15.53
C LEU A 219 9.68 7.96 15.31
N ASP A 220 10.62 7.90 14.37
CA ASP A 220 11.62 8.95 14.16
C ASP A 220 11.25 9.93 13.03
N ASP A 221 10.25 9.60 12.21
CA ASP A 221 9.73 10.45 11.13
C ASP A 221 8.20 10.52 11.18
N GLY A 222 7.66 11.68 11.55
CA GLY A 222 6.22 11.89 11.71
C GLY A 222 5.40 11.82 10.41
N ARG A 223 6.06 11.78 9.24
CA ARG A 223 5.41 11.56 7.93
C ARG A 223 5.13 10.08 7.66
N LEU A 224 5.85 9.19 8.35
CA LEU A 224 5.70 7.75 8.16
C LEU A 224 4.45 7.22 8.89
N PRO A 225 3.67 6.35 8.23
CA PRO A 225 2.61 5.62 8.89
C PRO A 225 3.18 4.46 9.71
N ILE A 226 2.42 4.03 10.72
CA ILE A 226 2.75 2.87 11.56
C ILE A 226 2.63 1.54 10.79
N ASP A 227 1.82 1.49 9.73
CA ASP A 227 1.56 0.28 8.97
C ASP A 227 1.17 0.52 7.50
N ASN A 228 1.02 -0.58 6.76
CA ASN A 228 0.69 -0.59 5.34
C ASN A 228 -0.82 -0.78 5.06
N ASN A 229 -1.69 -0.67 6.06
CA ASN A 229 -3.13 -0.91 5.87
C ASN A 229 -3.74 0.06 4.84
N TRP A 230 -3.17 1.25 4.69
CA TRP A 230 -3.55 2.21 3.67
C TRP A 230 -3.48 1.61 2.25
N ALA A 231 -2.38 0.94 1.92
CA ALA A 231 -2.18 0.24 0.66
C ALA A 231 -3.12 -0.96 0.50
N GLU A 232 -3.22 -1.79 1.54
CA GLU A 232 -4.11 -2.96 1.56
C GLU A 232 -5.57 -2.55 1.30
N ASN A 233 -5.99 -1.39 1.82
CA ASN A 233 -7.31 -0.83 1.58
C ASN A 233 -7.52 -0.45 0.11
N GLN A 234 -6.50 0.11 -0.56
CA GLN A 234 -6.56 0.41 -1.99
C GLN A 234 -6.53 -0.84 -2.86
N MET A 235 -6.13 -2.00 -2.33
CA MET A 235 -6.24 -3.29 -3.04
C MET A 235 -7.62 -3.94 -2.92
N ARG A 236 -8.48 -3.50 -1.99
CA ARG A 236 -9.82 -4.07 -1.79
C ARG A 236 -10.73 -4.03 -3.02
N PRO A 237 -10.78 -2.95 -3.84
CA PRO A 237 -11.60 -2.94 -5.05
C PRO A 237 -11.22 -4.07 -6.04
N TRP A 238 -9.93 -4.38 -6.16
CA TRP A 238 -9.48 -5.52 -6.96
C TRP A 238 -9.91 -6.84 -6.34
N ALA A 239 -9.79 -6.98 -5.01
CA ALA A 239 -10.20 -8.19 -4.30
C ALA A 239 -11.70 -8.47 -4.41
N LEU A 240 -12.54 -7.44 -4.28
CA LEU A 240 -13.98 -7.52 -4.50
C LEU A 240 -14.31 -7.78 -5.97
N GLY A 241 -13.59 -7.12 -6.86
CA GLY A 241 -13.68 -7.29 -8.30
C GLY A 241 -13.53 -8.75 -8.74
N ARG A 242 -12.61 -9.52 -8.14
CA ARG A 242 -12.44 -10.96 -8.45
C ARG A 242 -13.70 -11.81 -8.23
N LYS A 243 -14.68 -11.35 -7.44
CA LYS A 243 -15.99 -12.01 -7.30
C LYS A 243 -16.95 -11.64 -8.44
N ASN A 244 -16.72 -10.50 -9.10
CA ASN A 244 -17.61 -9.90 -10.09
C ASN A 244 -17.12 -10.03 -11.54
N TRP A 245 -15.80 -10.19 -11.76
CA TRP A 245 -15.21 -10.48 -13.07
C TRP A 245 -14.23 -11.64 -12.96
N LEU A 246 -14.41 -12.66 -13.83
CA LEU A 246 -13.79 -13.98 -13.67
C LEU A 246 -12.27 -13.99 -13.95
N PHE A 247 -11.79 -13.19 -14.90
CA PHE A 247 -10.38 -13.08 -15.29
C PHE A 247 -10.13 -11.90 -16.24
N ALA A 248 -8.88 -11.46 -16.34
CA ALA A 248 -8.42 -10.62 -17.44
C ALA A 248 -8.25 -11.48 -18.71
N GLY A 249 -8.86 -11.05 -19.82
CA GLY A 249 -8.82 -11.80 -21.09
C GLY A 249 -7.42 -11.89 -21.74
N SER A 250 -6.50 -11.01 -21.36
CA SER A 250 -5.09 -11.03 -21.74
C SER A 250 -4.27 -10.15 -20.78
N LEU A 251 -2.93 -10.20 -20.86
CA LEU A 251 -2.06 -9.26 -20.14
C LEU A 251 -2.39 -7.81 -20.48
N ARG A 252 -2.52 -7.48 -21.77
CA ARG A 252 -2.87 -6.13 -22.25
C ARG A 252 -4.22 -5.65 -21.72
N SER A 253 -5.20 -6.54 -21.63
CA SER A 253 -6.51 -6.21 -21.04
C SER A 253 -6.38 -5.89 -19.55
N GLY A 254 -5.53 -6.62 -18.82
CA GLY A 254 -5.23 -6.34 -17.41
C GLY A 254 -4.53 -5.00 -17.21
N GLN A 255 -3.53 -4.68 -18.05
CA GLN A 255 -2.84 -3.39 -18.03
C GLN A 255 -3.79 -2.21 -18.28
N ARG A 256 -4.68 -2.32 -19.27
CA ARG A 256 -5.72 -1.31 -19.51
C ARG A 256 -6.67 -1.14 -18.33
N ALA A 257 -7.06 -2.24 -17.69
CA ALA A 257 -7.87 -2.19 -16.47
C ALA A 257 -7.13 -1.50 -15.32
N ALA A 258 -5.82 -1.73 -15.18
CA ALA A 258 -4.99 -1.07 -14.19
C ALA A 258 -4.86 0.44 -14.44
N ASN A 259 -4.72 0.87 -15.70
CA ASN A 259 -4.74 2.30 -16.04
C ASN A 259 -6.05 2.97 -15.60
N ILE A 260 -7.18 2.38 -15.97
CA ILE A 260 -8.51 2.90 -15.59
C ILE A 260 -8.65 2.96 -14.06
N MET A 261 -8.29 1.88 -13.37
CA MET A 261 -8.39 1.81 -11.90
C MET A 261 -7.46 2.80 -11.20
N SER A 262 -6.28 3.09 -11.77
CA SER A 262 -5.35 4.09 -11.21
C SER A 262 -5.99 5.47 -11.20
N ILE A 263 -6.62 5.86 -12.30
CA ILE A 263 -7.32 7.13 -12.45
C ILE A 263 -8.56 7.18 -11.54
N ILE A 264 -9.40 6.14 -11.53
CA ILE A 264 -10.61 6.07 -10.68
C ILE A 264 -10.25 6.19 -9.21
N GLN A 265 -9.27 5.41 -8.76
CA GLN A 265 -8.92 5.37 -7.34
C GLN A 265 -8.21 6.64 -6.91
N SER A 266 -7.33 7.20 -7.76
CA SER A 266 -6.74 8.52 -7.49
C SER A 266 -7.81 9.61 -7.42
N ALA A 267 -8.82 9.61 -8.30
CA ALA A 267 -9.95 10.55 -8.21
C ALA A 267 -10.73 10.40 -6.88
N ARG A 268 -11.01 9.17 -6.46
CA ARG A 268 -11.66 8.89 -5.15
C ARG A 268 -10.83 9.38 -3.97
N LEU A 269 -9.51 9.19 -4.00
CA LEU A 269 -8.61 9.68 -2.95
C LEU A 269 -8.64 11.21 -2.83
N ASN A 270 -8.92 11.92 -3.92
CA ASN A 270 -9.08 13.38 -3.95
C ASN A 270 -10.52 13.84 -3.69
N GLY A 271 -11.45 12.93 -3.38
CA GLY A 271 -12.85 13.28 -3.09
C GLY A 271 -13.66 13.74 -4.31
N LEU A 272 -13.21 13.41 -5.52
CA LEU A 272 -13.90 13.81 -6.75
C LEU A 272 -15.12 12.92 -7.05
N ASP A 273 -16.12 13.51 -7.71
CA ASP A 273 -17.10 12.73 -8.47
C ASP A 273 -16.39 12.08 -9.66
N VAL A 274 -16.17 10.77 -9.56
CA VAL A 274 -15.45 9.97 -10.55
C VAL A 274 -16.11 10.05 -11.93
N SER A 275 -17.44 10.10 -12.00
CA SER A 275 -18.17 10.13 -13.27
C SER A 275 -17.99 11.47 -13.97
N ALA A 276 -18.14 12.57 -13.23
CA ALA A 276 -17.94 13.91 -13.75
C ALA A 276 -16.47 14.10 -14.22
N TYR A 277 -15.52 13.69 -13.38
CA TYR A 277 -14.09 13.76 -13.66
C TYR A 277 -13.70 12.96 -14.91
N LEU A 278 -14.09 11.68 -14.99
CA LEU A 278 -13.73 10.85 -16.15
C LEU A 278 -14.37 11.35 -17.45
N THR A 279 -15.59 11.86 -17.39
CA THR A 279 -16.28 12.42 -18.56
C THR A 279 -15.51 13.63 -19.10
N ASP A 280 -15.11 14.55 -18.22
CA ASP A 280 -14.35 15.73 -18.62
C ASP A 280 -12.95 15.36 -19.13
N VAL A 281 -12.24 14.50 -18.41
CA VAL A 281 -10.89 14.04 -18.80
C VAL A 281 -10.93 13.37 -20.16
N LEU A 282 -11.79 12.38 -20.38
CA LEU A 282 -11.85 11.67 -21.67
C LEU A 282 -12.24 12.58 -22.84
N ARG A 283 -13.01 13.65 -22.57
CA ARG A 283 -13.35 14.66 -23.57
C ARG A 283 -12.16 15.57 -23.91
N ARG A 284 -11.37 16.00 -22.91
CA ARG A 284 -10.28 16.97 -23.08
C ARG A 284 -8.95 16.34 -23.50
N LEU A 285 -8.69 15.12 -23.03
CA LEU A 285 -7.40 14.44 -23.18
C LEU A 285 -6.85 14.39 -24.63
N PRO A 286 -7.67 14.21 -25.69
CA PRO A 286 -7.17 14.19 -27.06
C PRO A 286 -6.57 15.52 -27.54
N THR A 287 -6.94 16.66 -26.94
CA THR A 287 -6.55 18.01 -27.38
C THR A 287 -5.88 18.84 -26.28
N GLN A 288 -5.68 18.27 -25.09
CA GLN A 288 -5.11 18.98 -23.95
C GLN A 288 -3.59 19.09 -24.10
N GLU A 289 -3.06 20.32 -24.04
CA GLU A 289 -1.62 20.57 -24.10
C GLU A 289 -0.91 20.18 -22.79
N SER A 290 -1.50 20.53 -21.64
CA SER A 290 -0.97 20.23 -20.31
C SER A 290 -1.77 19.13 -19.63
N LEU A 291 -1.18 17.93 -19.52
CA LEU A 291 -1.81 16.79 -18.82
C LEU A 291 -1.99 17.05 -17.32
N ASP A 292 -1.19 17.94 -16.73
CA ASP A 292 -1.19 18.20 -15.29
C ASP A 292 -2.54 18.74 -14.79
N GLU A 293 -3.24 19.51 -15.62
CA GLU A 293 -4.58 20.05 -15.29
C GLU A 293 -5.66 18.96 -15.24
N LEU A 294 -5.41 17.84 -15.91
CA LEU A 294 -6.31 16.70 -15.93
C LEU A 294 -6.01 15.71 -14.79
N LEU A 295 -4.97 15.95 -13.97
CA LEU A 295 -4.63 15.04 -12.88
C LEU A 295 -5.66 15.16 -11.74
N PRO A 296 -5.98 14.05 -11.04
CA PRO A 296 -6.99 14.04 -9.99
C PRO A 296 -6.82 15.08 -8.87
N HIS A 297 -5.59 15.44 -8.52
CA HIS A 297 -5.29 16.39 -7.44
C HIS A 297 -5.25 17.85 -7.91
N ARG A 298 -5.34 18.11 -9.22
CA ARG A 298 -5.32 19.45 -9.84
C ARG A 298 -6.58 19.75 -10.64
N TRP A 299 -7.44 18.75 -10.84
CA TRP A 299 -8.64 18.88 -11.63
C TRP A 299 -9.64 19.82 -10.97
N VAL A 300 -10.16 20.74 -11.78
CA VAL A 300 -11.24 21.66 -11.41
C VAL A 300 -12.43 21.34 -12.31
N PRO A 301 -13.66 21.21 -11.76
CA PRO A 301 -14.84 20.99 -12.57
C PRO A 301 -15.00 22.07 -13.65
N PRO A 302 -15.38 21.71 -14.88
CA PRO A 302 -15.75 22.70 -15.87
C PRO A 302 -16.93 23.53 -15.33
N GLN A 303 -16.88 24.84 -15.54
CA GLN A 303 -17.97 25.77 -15.22
C GLN A 303 -19.19 25.54 -16.12
#